data_AF-A0A963XHL5-F1
#
_entry.id   AF-A0A963XHL5-F1
#
_cell.length_a   1.000
_cell.length_b   1.000
_cell.length_c   1.000
_cell.angle_alpha   90.00
_cell.angle_beta   90.00
_cell.angle_gamma   90.00
#
_symmetry.space_group_name_H-M   'P 1'
#
loop_
_entity.id
_entity.type
_entity.pdbx_description
1 polymer ?
#
loop_
_entity_poly.entity_id
_entity_poly.type
_entity_poly.pdbx_seq_one_letter_code
_entity_poly.pdbx_strand_id
1 'polypeptide(L)'
;PDLACYKLSKRFDQDISAVCGCFNIALDGQEVAQARIAFGGMAGIPKRARAVEAALAGREWTLATVQSALAAFAEDFTPMTDMRASATYRLESAQNMLIRYFHERAGQAVSVLEVAP
;
A
#
# COMPACT_ATOMS: atom_id res chain seq x y z
N PRO A 1 14.21 -5.26 8.07
CA PRO A 1 13.47 -4.81 6.87
C PRO A 1 12.28 -5.72 6.64
N ASP A 2 11.10 -5.11 6.66
CA ASP A 2 9.84 -5.75 6.96
C ASP A 2 8.95 -5.73 5.71
N LEU A 3 9.41 -6.44 4.69
CA LEU A 3 8.71 -6.50 3.40
C LEU A 3 7.34 -7.16 3.56
N ALA A 4 6.28 -6.49 3.10
CA ALA A 4 4.97 -7.07 2.89
C ALA A 4 4.49 -6.83 1.45
N CYS A 5 3.73 -7.79 0.92
CA CYS A 5 3.20 -7.76 -0.44
C CYS A 5 1.70 -8.04 -0.40
N TYR A 6 0.91 -7.18 -1.03
CA TYR A 6 -0.54 -7.30 -1.11
C TYR A 6 -0.99 -7.35 -2.55
N LYS A 7 -1.72 -8.41 -2.88
CA LYS A 7 -2.38 -8.59 -4.16
C LYS A 7 -3.89 -8.37 -3.99
N LEU A 8 -4.46 -7.54 -4.85
CA LEU A 8 -5.90 -7.37 -4.97
C LEU A 8 -6.36 -7.69 -6.40
N SER A 9 -7.30 -8.62 -6.50
CA SER A 9 -7.91 -9.11 -7.73
C SER A 9 -9.37 -9.51 -7.46
N LYS A 10 -10.16 -9.81 -8.49
CA LYS A 10 -11.57 -10.20 -8.29
C LYS A 10 -11.71 -11.57 -7.64
N ARG A 11 -10.77 -12.47 -7.94
CA ARG A 11 -10.63 -13.78 -7.33
C ARG A 11 -9.25 -13.90 -6.70
N PHE A 12 -9.12 -14.62 -5.59
CA PHE A 12 -7.84 -14.83 -4.90
C PHE A 12 -6.85 -15.58 -5.79
N ASP A 13 -7.25 -16.78 -6.20
CA ASP A 13 -6.40 -17.68 -6.96
C ASP A 13 -6.53 -17.46 -8.47
N GLN A 14 -5.40 -17.59 -9.16
CA GLN A 14 -5.31 -17.53 -10.63
C GLN A 14 -6.04 -16.33 -11.24
N ASP A 15 -5.78 -15.13 -10.70
CA ASP A 15 -6.31 -13.87 -11.23
C ASP A 15 -5.20 -12.82 -11.34
N ILE A 16 -5.33 -11.92 -12.31
CA ILE A 16 -4.37 -10.83 -12.53
C ILE A 16 -4.70 -9.70 -11.55
N SER A 17 -3.66 -9.16 -10.89
CA SER A 17 -3.82 -8.04 -9.96
C SER A 17 -4.46 -6.83 -10.64
N ALA A 18 -5.52 -6.29 -10.04
CA ALA A 18 -5.91 -4.91 -10.29
C ALA A 18 -4.90 -3.97 -9.63
N VAL A 19 -4.54 -4.24 -8.38
CA VAL A 19 -3.51 -3.51 -7.63
C VAL A 19 -2.58 -4.52 -6.98
N CYS A 20 -1.28 -4.28 -7.10
CA CYS A 20 -0.24 -5.03 -6.38
C CYS A 20 0.62 -4.02 -5.63
N GLY A 21 0.54 -3.98 -4.31
CA GLY A 21 1.31 -3.06 -3.46
C GLY A 21 2.38 -3.80 -2.67
N CYS A 22 3.60 -3.31 -2.69
CA CYS A 22 4.72 -3.84 -1.91
C CYS A 22 5.31 -2.74 -1.04
N PHE A 23 5.48 -3.03 0.25
CA PHE A 23 5.90 -2.08 1.28
C PHE A 23 7.09 -2.65 2.02
N ASN A 24 8.14 -1.85 2.18
CA ASN A 24 9.28 -2.17 3.02
C ASN A 24 9.71 -0.88 3.73
N ILE A 25 9.25 -0.74 4.97
CA ILE A 25 9.48 0.44 5.80
C ILE A 25 10.37 0.03 6.96
N ALA A 26 11.52 0.69 7.09
CA ALA A 26 12.44 0.53 8.20
C ALA A 26 12.25 1.67 9.19
N LEU A 27 12.18 1.33 10.48
CA LEU A 27 12.08 2.28 11.57
C LEU A 27 13.43 2.41 12.29
N ASP A 28 13.72 3.62 12.78
CA ASP A 28 14.74 3.89 13.79
C ASP A 28 14.01 4.35 15.07
N GLY A 29 13.92 3.45 16.06
CA GLY A 29 12.99 3.61 17.17
C GLY A 29 11.55 3.68 16.67
N GLN A 30 10.91 4.84 16.82
CA GLN A 30 9.54 5.10 16.36
C GLN A 30 9.49 5.91 15.06
N GLU A 31 10.62 6.34 14.51
CA GLU A 31 10.65 7.19 13.31
C GLU A 31 10.89 6.37 12.03
N VAL A 32 10.31 6.81 10.92
CA VAL A 32 10.52 6.18 9.62
C VAL A 32 11.89 6.57 9.05
N ALA A 33 12.87 5.68 9.20
CA ALA A 33 14.22 5.87 8.67
C ALA A 33 14.29 5.68 7.14
N GLN A 34 13.55 4.71 6.61
CA GLN A 34 13.47 4.46 5.17
C GLN A 34 12.11 3.90 4.79
N ALA A 35 11.52 4.42 3.72
CA ALA A 35 10.33 3.85 3.09
C ALA A 35 10.64 3.45 1.65
N ARG A 36 10.34 2.20 1.29
CA ARG A 36 10.31 1.72 -0.10
C ARG A 36 8.92 1.17 -0.39
N ILE A 37 8.17 1.89 -1.21
CA ILE A 37 6.78 1.57 -1.51
C ILE A 37 6.63 1.53 -3.03
N ALA A 38 6.20 0.39 -3.56
CA ALA A 38 6.08 0.19 -5.01
C ALA A 38 4.75 -0.44 -5.39
N PHE A 39 4.24 -0.07 -6.56
CA PHE A 39 2.96 -0.56 -7.07
C PHE A 39 3.04 -1.06 -8.51
N GLY A 40 2.32 -2.15 -8.76
CA GLY A 40 1.88 -2.61 -10.07
C GLY A 40 0.37 -2.40 -10.26
N GLY A 41 -0.06 -2.17 -11.51
CA GLY A 41 -1.47 -1.91 -11.84
C GLY A 41 -1.96 -0.48 -11.57
N MET A 42 -1.04 0.41 -11.15
CA MET A 42 -1.31 1.83 -10.85
C MET A 42 -0.78 2.81 -11.91
N ALA A 43 0.08 2.34 -12.81
CA ALA A 43 0.66 3.10 -13.93
C ALA A 43 1.02 2.13 -15.07
N GLY A 44 1.45 2.67 -16.22
CA GLY A 44 1.89 1.86 -17.37
C GLY A 44 3.15 1.01 -17.10
N ILE A 45 3.90 1.34 -16.03
CA ILE A 45 5.05 0.56 -15.54
C ILE A 45 4.95 0.39 -14.02
N PRO A 46 5.52 -0.69 -13.45
CA PRO A 46 5.74 -0.76 -12.01
C PRO A 46 6.65 0.38 -11.56
N LYS A 47 6.22 1.15 -10.55
CA LYS A 47 7.03 2.25 -10.03
C LYS A 47 6.82 2.47 -8.54
N ARG A 48 7.73 3.24 -7.95
CA ARG A 48 7.67 3.64 -6.54
C ARG A 48 6.72 4.81 -6.33
N ALA A 49 6.07 4.83 -5.17
CA ALA A 49 5.24 5.92 -4.68
C ALA A 49 6.11 6.94 -3.93
N ARG A 50 6.86 7.77 -4.67
CA ARG A 50 7.91 8.63 -4.10
C ARG A 50 7.34 9.76 -3.26
N ALA A 51 6.18 10.31 -3.63
CA ALA A 51 5.50 11.33 -2.83
C ALA A 51 5.04 10.73 -1.49
N VAL A 52 4.49 9.51 -1.52
CA VAL A 52 4.12 8.78 -0.29
C VAL A 52 5.35 8.45 0.57
N GLU A 53 6.43 7.93 -0.03
CA GLU A 53 7.69 7.66 0.67
C GLU A 53 8.23 8.93 1.36
N ALA A 54 8.20 10.08 0.67
CA ALA A 54 8.65 11.36 1.21
C ALA A 54 7.74 11.88 2.33
N ALA A 55 6.42 11.68 2.23
CA ALA A 55 5.48 12.09 3.27
C ALA A 55 5.68 11.33 4.59
N LEU A 56 6.21 10.10 4.52
CA LEU A 56 6.47 9.25 5.69
C LEU A 56 7.87 9.46 6.28
N ALA A 57 8.88 9.72 5.45
CA ALA A 57 10.28 9.77 5.89
C ALA A 57 10.51 10.79 7.03
N GLY A 58 11.20 10.36 8.08
CA GLY A 58 11.51 11.18 9.26
C GLY A 58 10.31 11.53 10.14
N ARG A 59 9.12 10.96 9.87
CA ARG A 59 7.94 11.10 10.74
C ARG A 59 7.87 9.93 11.71
N GLU A 60 7.25 10.16 12.86
CA GLU A 60 6.88 9.09 13.79
C GLU A 60 5.87 8.14 13.13
N TRP A 61 6.07 6.84 13.29
CA TRP A 61 5.26 5.77 12.73
C TRP A 61 3.96 5.56 13.51
N THR A 62 3.01 6.45 13.26
CA THR A 62 1.67 6.43 13.87
C THR A 62 0.58 6.32 12.80
N LEU A 63 -0.63 5.92 13.20
CA LEU A 63 -1.77 5.88 12.29
C LEU A 63 -2.10 7.27 11.73
N ALA A 64 -1.94 8.33 12.52
CA ALA A 64 -2.17 9.70 12.07
C ALA A 64 -1.17 10.09 10.96
N THR A 65 0.11 9.74 11.11
CA THR A 65 1.13 9.92 10.07
C THR A 65 0.75 9.16 8.80
N VAL A 66 0.36 7.89 8.94
CA VAL A 66 -0.08 7.05 7.81
C VAL A 66 -1.28 7.67 7.08
N GLN A 67 -2.29 8.11 7.82
CA GLN A 67 -3.48 8.77 7.28
C GLN A 67 -3.15 10.07 6.56
N SER A 68 -2.24 10.87 7.10
CA SER A 68 -1.80 12.13 6.47
C SER A 68 -1.08 11.91 5.15
N ALA A 69 -0.40 10.76 4.97
CA ALA A 69 0.32 10.42 3.74
C ALA A 69 -0.59 9.89 2.61
N LEU A 70 -1.87 9.56 2.88
CA LEU A 70 -2.74 8.91 1.89
C LEU A 70 -3.03 9.78 0.67
N ALA A 71 -3.11 11.11 0.85
CA ALA A 71 -3.35 12.04 -0.25
C ALA A 71 -2.21 12.04 -1.29
N ALA A 72 -0.96 11.78 -0.86
CA ALA A 72 0.21 11.78 -1.73
C ALA A 72 0.16 10.66 -2.80
N PHE A 73 -0.66 9.62 -2.62
CA PHE A 73 -0.89 8.61 -3.66
C PHE A 73 -1.42 9.20 -4.96
N ALA A 74 -2.23 10.26 -4.89
CA ALA A 74 -2.79 10.91 -6.07
C ALA A 74 -1.74 11.72 -6.85
N GLU A 75 -0.65 12.11 -6.20
CA GLU A 75 0.51 12.75 -6.85
C GLU A 75 1.38 11.70 -7.57
N ASP A 76 1.50 10.52 -6.98
CA ASP A 76 2.26 9.41 -7.57
C ASP A 76 1.49 8.69 -8.68
N PHE A 77 0.17 8.59 -8.62
CA PHE A 77 -0.60 7.72 -9.53
C PHE A 77 -1.88 8.37 -10.05
N THR A 78 -2.15 8.12 -11.34
CA THR A 78 -3.43 8.39 -11.99
C THR A 78 -3.89 7.10 -12.68
N PRO A 79 -4.49 6.15 -11.95
CA PRO A 79 -4.81 4.84 -12.49
C PRO A 79 -5.87 4.89 -13.60
N MET A 80 -5.85 3.91 -14.49
CA MET A 80 -6.91 3.74 -15.48
C MET A 80 -8.11 2.98 -14.90
N THR A 81 -9.28 3.17 -15.52
CA THR A 81 -10.43 2.29 -15.35
C THR A 81 -10.40 1.21 -16.42
N ASP A 82 -10.66 -0.05 -16.03
CA ASP A 82 -10.84 -1.16 -16.96
C ASP A 82 -11.89 -2.16 -16.44
N MET A 83 -12.04 -3.29 -17.13
CA MET A 83 -12.95 -4.35 -16.72
C MET A 83 -12.62 -4.96 -15.35
N ARG A 84 -11.39 -4.81 -14.83
CA ARG A 84 -10.97 -5.37 -13.54
C ARG A 84 -11.39 -4.47 -12.39
N ALA A 85 -11.15 -3.17 -12.52
CA ALA A 85 -11.44 -2.18 -11.49
C ALA A 85 -11.49 -0.75 -12.05
N SER A 86 -12.27 0.12 -11.40
CA SER A 86 -12.26 1.56 -11.65
C SER A 86 -10.96 2.22 -11.14
N ALA A 87 -10.63 3.37 -11.72
CA ALA A 87 -9.51 4.20 -11.28
C ALA A 87 -9.62 4.57 -9.78
N THR A 88 -10.83 4.95 -9.34
CA THR A 88 -11.13 5.28 -7.94
C THR A 88 -10.86 4.08 -7.03
N TYR A 89 -11.37 2.90 -7.38
CA TYR A 89 -11.16 1.70 -6.57
C TYR A 89 -9.68 1.33 -6.48
N ARG A 90 -8.91 1.50 -7.56
CA ARG A 90 -7.45 1.26 -7.57
C ARG A 90 -6.73 2.21 -6.62
N LEU A 91 -7.06 3.50 -6.65
CA LEU A 91 -6.43 4.52 -5.81
C LEU A 91 -6.77 4.31 -4.33
N GLU A 92 -8.04 4.12 -4.00
CA GLU A 92 -8.49 3.83 -2.63
C GLU A 92 -7.86 2.54 -2.10
N SER A 93 -7.77 1.50 -2.92
CA SER A 93 -7.13 0.24 -2.54
C SER A 93 -5.65 0.40 -2.24
N ALA A 94 -4.92 1.20 -3.02
CA ALA A 94 -3.51 1.48 -2.76
C ALA A 94 -3.31 2.23 -1.43
N GLN A 95 -4.18 3.19 -1.11
CA GLN A 95 -4.20 3.89 0.17
C GLN A 95 -4.50 2.93 1.33
N ASN A 96 -5.54 2.09 1.19
CA ASN A 96 -5.91 1.11 2.20
C ASN A 96 -4.84 0.04 2.43
N MET A 97 -4.03 -0.29 1.42
CA MET A 97 -2.88 -1.20 1.59
C MET A 97 -1.80 -0.62 2.52
N LEU A 98 -1.59 0.71 2.54
CA LEU A 98 -0.68 1.33 3.51
C LEU A 98 -1.25 1.27 4.94
N ILE A 99 -2.56 1.50 5.08
CA ILE A 99 -3.26 1.33 6.37
C ILE A 99 -3.16 -0.12 6.85
N ARG A 100 -3.40 -1.08 5.95
CA ARG A 100 -3.24 -2.52 6.23
C ARG A 100 -1.82 -2.84 6.71
N TYR A 101 -0.80 -2.31 6.03
CA TYR A 101 0.60 -2.49 6.42
C TYR A 101 0.85 -2.00 7.85
N PHE A 102 0.32 -0.83 8.22
CA PHE A 102 0.41 -0.32 9.59
C PHE A 102 -0.19 -1.29 10.61
N HIS A 103 -1.42 -1.75 10.38
CA HIS A 103 -2.10 -2.68 11.30
C HIS A 103 -1.40 -4.04 11.39
N GLU A 104 -0.91 -4.56 10.27
CA GLU A 104 -0.13 -5.82 10.23
C GLU A 104 1.15 -5.70 11.07
N ARG A 105 1.90 -4.59 10.92
CA ARG A 105 3.12 -4.34 11.71
C ARG A 105 2.82 -4.09 13.19
N ALA A 106 1.61 -3.68 13.52
CA ALA A 106 1.10 -3.58 14.89
C ALA A 106 0.60 -4.93 15.45
N GLY A 107 0.77 -6.04 14.73
CA GLY A 107 0.38 -7.39 15.17
C GLY A 107 -1.12 -7.68 15.06
N GLN A 108 -1.87 -6.88 14.32
CA GLN A 108 -3.31 -7.09 14.13
C GLN A 108 -3.56 -8.10 13.01
N ALA A 109 -4.58 -8.94 13.18
CA ALA A 109 -5.03 -9.85 12.13
C ALA A 109 -5.71 -9.05 11.01
N VAL A 110 -5.12 -9.06 9.81
CA VAL A 110 -5.58 -8.25 8.66
C VAL A 110 -5.90 -9.07 7.40
N SER A 111 -5.64 -10.37 7.42
CA SER A 111 -5.78 -11.23 6.25
C SER A 111 -7.04 -12.10 6.35
N VAL A 112 -7.96 -11.93 5.40
CA VAL A 112 -9.16 -12.78 5.31
C VAL A 112 -8.81 -14.26 5.04
N LEU A 113 -7.65 -14.52 4.44
CA LEU A 113 -7.20 -15.87 4.10
C LEU A 113 -6.62 -16.65 5.31
N GLU A 114 -6.45 -15.98 6.45
CA GLU A 114 -5.98 -16.58 7.70
C GLU A 114 -7.13 -16.89 8.68
N VAL A 115 -8.37 -16.56 8.31
CA VAL A 115 -9.56 -16.83 9.12
C VAL A 115 -9.94 -18.31 8.99
N ALA A 116 -10.05 -19.01 10.12
CA ALA A 116 -10.54 -20.38 10.16
C ALA A 116 -12.07 -20.45 10.00
N PRO A 117 -12.62 -21.49 9.35
CA PRO A 117 -14.06 -21.71 9.23
C PRO A 117 -14.80 -21.88 10.56
#